data_AF-A0A5J9U7F2-F1
#
_entry.id   AF-A0A5J9U7F2-F1
#
_cell.length_a   1.000
_cell.length_b   1.000
_cell.length_c   1.000
_cell.angle_alpha   90.00
_cell.angle_beta   90.00
_cell.angle_gamma   90.00
#
_symmetry.space_group_name_H-M   'P 1'
#
loop_
_entity.id
_entity.type
_entity.pdbx_description
1 polymer ?
#
loop_
_entity_poly.entity_id
_entity_poly.type
_entity_poly.pdbx_seq_one_letter_code
_entity_poly.pdbx_strand_id
1 'polypeptide(L)'
;MTMWALYERWAAHHEVVREHGEKVRRFPIFKNNTRWIYNKYGKKGKSAINIFGDMTYEELVIALPTGLKESNQDGQYSSTLPRDNF
;
A
#
# COMPACT_ATOMS: atom_id res chain seq x y z
N MET A 1 9.04 -14.28 -11.22
CA MET A 1 7.86 -13.37 -11.28
C MET A 1 8.33 -11.98 -10.88
N THR A 2 8.10 -10.97 -11.72
CA THR A 2 8.58 -9.60 -11.46
C THR A 2 7.62 -8.87 -10.50
N MET A 3 8.11 -7.83 -9.83
CA MET A 3 7.27 -6.99 -8.96
C MET A 3 6.15 -6.30 -9.75
N TRP A 4 6.42 -5.92 -11.01
CA TRP A 4 5.41 -5.38 -11.92
C TRP A 4 4.31 -6.41 -12.24
N ALA A 5 4.68 -7.65 -12.54
CA ALA A 5 3.69 -8.69 -12.79
C ALA A 5 2.84 -9.00 -11.54
N LEU A 6 3.39 -8.81 -10.33
CA LEU A 6 2.62 -8.90 -9.08
C LEU A 6 1.62 -7.75 -8.95
N TYR A 7 2.04 -6.54 -9.28
CA TYR A 7 1.17 -5.38 -9.31
C TYR A 7 0.01 -5.55 -10.28
N GLU A 8 0.27 -6.06 -11.50
CA GLU A 8 -0.79 -6.31 -12.49
C GLU A 8 -1.78 -7.39 -12.04
N ARG A 9 -1.31 -8.50 -11.46
CA ARG A 9 -2.21 -9.53 -10.91
C ARG A 9 -3.01 -9.02 -9.72
N TRP A 10 -2.40 -8.24 -8.85
CA TRP A 10 -3.09 -7.60 -7.73
C TRP A 10 -4.20 -6.66 -8.23
N ALA A 11 -3.88 -5.81 -9.20
CA ALA A 11 -4.84 -4.86 -9.78
C ALA A 11 -6.01 -5.59 -10.46
N ALA A 12 -5.72 -6.66 -11.21
CA ALA A 12 -6.76 -7.49 -11.81
C ALA A 12 -7.63 -8.20 -10.76
N HIS A 13 -7.03 -8.71 -9.68
CA HIS A 13 -7.75 -9.41 -8.61
C HIS A 13 -8.68 -8.49 -7.82
N HIS A 14 -8.29 -7.23 -7.60
CA HIS A 14 -9.09 -6.24 -6.86
C HIS A 14 -9.85 -5.26 -7.77
N GLU A 15 -9.90 -5.53 -9.07
CA GLU A 15 -10.59 -4.70 -10.07
C GLU A 15 -10.14 -3.21 -10.06
N VAL A 16 -8.88 -2.97 -9.71
CA VAL A 16 -8.30 -1.62 -9.66
C VAL A 16 -7.85 -1.21 -11.06
N VAL A 17 -8.67 -0.37 -11.71
CA VAL A 17 -8.37 0.16 -13.05
C VAL A 17 -7.58 1.47 -12.94
N ARG A 18 -6.42 1.51 -13.60
CA ARG A 18 -5.53 2.69 -13.66
C ARG A 18 -5.01 2.86 -15.09
N GLU A 19 -4.93 4.10 -15.55
CA GLU A 19 -4.23 4.46 -16.79
C GLU A 19 -2.73 4.15 -16.71
N HIS A 20 -2.05 3.95 -17.84
CA HIS A 20 -0.63 3.57 -17.84
C HIS A 20 0.27 4.55 -17.07
N GLY A 21 0.08 5.86 -17.26
CA GLY A 21 0.84 6.88 -16.52
C GLY A 21 0.59 6.81 -15.00
N GLU A 22 -0.65 6.56 -14.60
CA GLU A 22 -1.00 6.41 -13.19
C GLU A 22 -0.44 5.12 -12.61
N LYS A 23 -0.40 4.02 -13.38
CA LYS A 23 0.27 2.77 -12.96
C LYS A 23 1.74 3.00 -12.64
N VAL A 24 2.46 3.76 -13.46
CA VAL A 24 3.87 4.08 -13.22
C VAL A 24 4.03 4.88 -11.92
N ARG A 25 3.13 5.83 -11.64
CA ARG A 25 3.15 6.63 -10.41
C ARG A 25 2.80 5.83 -9.16
N ARG A 26 1.87 4.88 -9.27
CA ARG A 26 1.34 4.04 -8.19
C ARG A 26 2.24 2.85 -7.84
N PHE A 27 2.97 2.34 -8.81
CA PHE A 27 3.81 1.15 -8.65
C PHE A 27 4.87 1.26 -7.52
N PRO A 28 5.58 2.38 -7.33
CA PRO A 28 6.49 2.54 -6.19
C PRO A 28 5.80 2.42 -4.82
N ILE A 29 4.58 2.97 -4.68
CA ILE A 29 3.77 2.89 -3.46
C ILE A 29 3.41 1.43 -3.18
N PHE A 30 2.92 0.73 -4.21
CA PHE A 30 2.62 -0.69 -4.12
C PHE A 30 3.81 -1.55 -3.70
N LYS A 31 4.99 -1.30 -4.28
CA LYS A 31 6.23 -2.01 -3.92
C LYS A 31 6.58 -1.81 -2.45
N ASN A 32 6.45 -0.59 -1.95
CA ASN A 32 6.76 -0.28 -0.55
C ASN A 32 5.76 -0.93 0.41
N ASN A 33 4.46 -0.83 0.11
CA ASN A 33 3.39 -1.45 0.90
C ASN A 33 3.56 -2.98 0.95
N THR A 34 3.85 -3.61 -0.19
CA THR A 34 4.12 -5.05 -0.29
C THR A 34 5.28 -5.47 0.61
N ARG A 35 6.39 -4.72 0.56
CA ARG A 35 7.57 -5.00 1.38
C ARG A 35 7.28 -4.84 2.87
N TRP A 36 6.52 -3.81 3.24
CA TRP A 36 6.14 -3.58 4.63
C TRP A 36 5.26 -4.72 5.18
N ILE A 37 4.23 -5.12 4.44
CA ILE A 37 3.34 -6.24 4.82
C ILE A 37 4.15 -7.52 4.95
N TYR A 38 5.03 -7.82 3.99
CA TYR A 38 5.88 -9.00 4.04
C TYR A 38 6.82 -8.99 5.25
N ASN A 39 7.48 -7.87 5.53
CA ASN A 39 8.39 -7.76 6.67
C ASN A 39 7.65 -7.91 8.01
N LYS A 40 6.46 -7.31 8.14
CA LYS A 40 5.70 -7.29 9.40
C LYS A 40 4.93 -8.59 9.66
N TYR A 41 4.38 -9.20 8.61
CA TYR A 41 3.45 -10.32 8.72
C TYR A 41 3.89 -11.58 7.98
N GLY A 42 4.85 -11.50 7.06
CA GLY A 42 5.26 -12.64 6.22
C GLY A 42 5.86 -13.82 6.98
N LYS A 43 6.32 -13.60 8.22
CA LYS A 43 6.77 -14.68 9.13
C LYS A 43 5.64 -15.29 9.98
N LYS A 44 4.45 -14.67 10.01
CA LYS A 44 3.34 -15.01 10.92
C LYS A 44 2.17 -15.71 10.22
N GLY A 45 2.23 -15.93 8.90
CA GLY A 45 1.20 -16.62 8.13
C GLY A 45 0.90 -15.98 6.78
N LYS A 46 -0.24 -16.35 6.17
CA LYS A 46 -0.70 -15.81 4.88
C LYS A 46 -1.09 -14.34 5.04
N SER A 47 -0.21 -13.43 4.68
CA SER A 47 -0.55 -12.03 4.46
C SER A 47 -0.86 -11.79 2.98
N ALA A 48 -1.97 -11.11 2.70
CA ALA A 48 -2.38 -10.73 1.36
C ALA A 48 -2.41 -9.20 1.25
N ILE A 49 -2.06 -8.69 0.07
CA ILE A 49 -2.20 -7.26 -0.22
C ILE A 49 -3.69 -6.99 -0.49
N ASN A 50 -4.27 -6.08 0.28
CA ASN A 50 -5.68 -5.67 0.14
C ASN A 50 -5.90 -4.71 -1.03
N ILE A 51 -7.13 -4.25 -1.24
CA ILE A 51 -7.51 -3.32 -2.31
C ILE A 51 -6.81 -1.95 -2.26
N PHE A 52 -6.21 -1.59 -1.11
CA PHE A 52 -5.49 -0.32 -0.92
C PHE A 52 -3.99 -0.44 -1.18
N GLY A 53 -3.56 -1.54 -1.82
CA GLY A 53 -2.17 -1.86 -2.07
C GLY A 53 -1.37 -0.73 -2.73
N ASP A 54 -1.99 0.10 -3.56
CA ASP A 54 -1.35 1.20 -4.30
C ASP A 54 -1.60 2.62 -3.75
N MET A 55 -2.19 2.72 -2.55
CA MET A 55 -2.54 3.98 -1.91
C MET A 55 -1.56 4.35 -0.78
N THR A 56 -1.38 5.65 -0.58
CA THR A 56 -0.74 6.16 0.64
C THR A 56 -1.74 6.14 1.81
N TYR A 57 -1.24 6.35 3.02
CA TYR A 57 -2.09 6.45 4.20
C TYR A 57 -3.03 7.66 4.12
N GLU A 58 -2.55 8.80 3.66
CA GLU A 58 -3.33 10.03 3.52
C GLU A 58 -4.47 9.83 2.52
N GLU A 59 -4.18 9.17 1.40
CA GLU A 59 -5.19 8.82 0.40
C GLU A 59 -6.21 7.82 0.94
N LEU A 60 -5.77 6.87 1.77
CA LEU A 60 -6.65 5.89 2.41
C LEU A 60 -7.63 6.57 3.38
N VAL A 61 -7.14 7.51 4.19
CA VAL A 61 -7.95 8.28 5.13
C VAL A 61 -8.98 9.15 4.41
N ILE A 62 -8.63 9.69 3.23
CA ILE A 62 -9.59 10.44 2.40
C ILE A 62 -10.62 9.51 1.76
N ALA A 63 -10.21 8.33 1.29
CA ALA A 63 -11.08 7.39 0.58
C ALA A 63 -12.05 6.63 1.50
N LEU A 64 -11.68 6.42 2.75
CA LEU A 64 -12.58 5.83 3.74
C LEU A 64 -13.42 6.94 4.40
N PRO A 65 -14.76 6.85 4.43
CA PRO A 65 -15.63 7.83 5.07
C PRO A 65 -15.58 7.77 6.60
N THR A 66 -14.42 7.45 7.16
CA THR A 66 -14.22 7.15 8.57
C THR A 66 -13.66 8.34 9.30
N GLY A 67 -14.41 8.84 10.29
CA GLY A 67 -13.91 9.68 11.38
C GLY A 67 -12.98 8.92 12.34
N LEU A 68 -12.01 8.16 11.80
CA LEU A 68 -10.93 7.56 12.58
C LEU A 68 -10.05 8.71 13.11
N LYS A 69 -10.43 9.23 14.28
CA LYS A 69 -9.50 9.99 15.12
C LYS A 69 -8.36 9.06 15.48
N GLU A 70 -7.14 9.55 15.31
CA GLU A 70 -5.91 8.90 15.72
C GLU A 70 -6.01 8.43 17.18
N SER A 71 -6.11 7.13 17.41
CA SER A 71 -5.81 6.56 18.72
C SER A 71 -4.30 6.36 18.79
N ASN A 72 -3.62 7.37 19.32
CA ASN A 72 -2.22 7.29 19.76
C ASN A 72 -2.09 6.25 20.88
N GLN A 73 -1.83 4.98 20.54
CA GLN A 73 -1.12 4.05 21.40
C GLN A 73 -0.23 3.16 20.50
N ASP A 74 1.08 3.29 20.71
CA ASP A 74 2.18 2.58 20.06
C ASP A 74 2.60 3.04 18.65
N GLY A 75 2.95 4.32 18.53
CA GLY A 75 4.21 4.80 17.93
C GLY A 75 4.77 4.20 16.62
N GLN A 76 3.95 3.62 15.74
CA GLN A 76 4.40 3.14 14.43
C GLN A 76 3.39 3.42 13.30
N TYR A 77 3.12 4.69 13.07
CA TYR A 77 2.73 5.16 11.75
C TYR A 77 3.50 6.45 11.48
N SER A 78 4.61 6.32 10.75
CA SER A 78 5.21 7.50 10.13
C SER A 78 4.26 7.88 9.00
N SER A 79 3.67 9.08 9.09
CA SER A 79 2.82 9.74 8.08
C SER A 79 3.56 10.08 6.77
N THR A 80 4.61 9.32 6.49
CA THR A 80 5.43 9.30 5.31
C THR A 80 6.18 7.97 5.40
N LEU A 81 6.19 7.14 4.35
CA LEU A 81 7.45 6.41 4.12
C LEU A 81 8.55 7.49 4.08
N PRO A 82 9.62 7.39 4.88
CA PRO A 82 10.50 8.51 5.18
C PRO A 82 10.79 9.34 3.94
N ARG A 83 10.56 10.66 4.05
CA ARG A 83 10.80 11.68 3.01
C ARG A 83 12.24 11.69 2.48
N ASP A 84 13.14 10.93 3.10
CA ASP A 84 14.58 10.98 2.91
C ASP A 84 15.13 9.75 2.17
N ASN A 85 14.49 9.34 1.08
CA ASN A 85 15.14 8.46 0.08
C ASN A 85 15.10 9.16 -1.29
N PHE A 86 15.88 10.23 -1.40
CA PHE A 86 16.45 10.70 -2.66
C PHE A 86 17.86 10.14 -2.80
#